data_AF-A0A6A3ALF3-F1
#
_entry.id   AF-A0A6A3ALF3-F1
#
_cell.length_a   1.000
_cell.length_b   1.000
_cell.length_c   1.000
_cell.angle_alpha   90.00
_cell.angle_beta   90.00
_cell.angle_gamma   90.00
#
_symmetry.space_group_name_H-M   'P 1'
#
loop_
_entity.id
_entity.type
_entity.pdbx_description
1 polymer ?
#
loop_
_entity_poly.entity_id
_entity_poly.type
_entity_poly.pdbx_seq_one_letter_code
_entity_poly.pdbx_strand_id
1 'polypeptide(L)'
;MSSRSDSGNDSAISSTFASSKPIVDWWAEDLTVLRIDIFQRVLIAMMARGFKQYDLGPVLMLYAQKALRGLCSADSFFLQEVYGKGRKKIEPRQEHDKRVVLETIVSLLPREKNALSVSFLSLLLRAALYLETTVACRLDLEKRMALQLGQAVLDDLLIPAYSFTGDTLFDVDTVQQILTNYIEYDTEGSHFGYKEEDEYISPPPSDLERVGKLMESYLVELASDRNLSVSKFIGLAELIPEQSRVPEDGMYRAAHPTITDLERKKVCSLMDCQKLSREACAHAAQNDRLPVQAVVQVLYYEQQRLRDVMNGSVSSGDSPGVISSRVNLYPTDIHPASGELSSLKRENEDLKLELVKMKMRLKEIEKSTSAKSAVSNPMGNLTPSSDKPPLPRKSFMNSVSKKLGRLYPFIRADRVSGPDGKGRTRPAKDRRHSIS
;
A
#
# COMPACT_ATOMS: atom_id res chain seq x y z
N MET A 1 8.96 -46.26 -58.94
CA MET A 1 10.20 -47.02 -58.68
C MET A 1 11.34 -46.03 -58.53
N SER A 2 12.09 -46.14 -57.42
CA SER A 2 13.49 -45.71 -57.16
C SER A 2 14.00 -44.31 -57.57
N SER A 3 14.84 -43.60 -56.82
CA SER A 3 15.33 -43.61 -55.43
C SER A 3 16.46 -42.54 -55.33
N ARG A 4 16.80 -42.14 -54.08
CA ARG A 4 18.02 -41.44 -53.58
C ARG A 4 17.94 -39.90 -53.46
N SER A 5 17.86 -39.30 -52.25
CA SER A 5 18.84 -39.16 -51.12
C SER A 5 19.97 -38.18 -51.47
N ASP A 6 20.45 -37.21 -50.69
CA ASP A 6 20.32 -36.74 -49.30
C ASP A 6 21.11 -35.40 -49.22
N SER A 7 21.12 -34.75 -48.04
CA SER A 7 22.03 -33.71 -47.52
C SER A 7 21.53 -32.26 -47.50
N GLY A 8 21.48 -31.73 -46.28
CA GLY A 8 20.80 -30.50 -45.89
C GLY A 8 21.69 -29.27 -45.79
N ASN A 9 21.07 -28.16 -45.40
CA ASN A 9 21.69 -27.15 -44.54
C ASN A 9 20.60 -26.27 -43.89
N ASP A 10 20.64 -26.18 -42.57
CA ASP A 10 19.88 -25.22 -41.78
C ASP A 10 20.31 -23.78 -42.11
N SER A 11 19.36 -22.88 -42.34
CA SER A 11 19.55 -21.47 -41.95
C SER A 11 18.20 -20.83 -41.62
N ALA A 12 18.13 -20.36 -40.38
CA ALA A 12 16.99 -19.79 -39.71
C ALA A 12 16.41 -18.58 -40.46
N ILE A 13 15.12 -18.65 -40.82
CA ILE A 13 14.32 -17.45 -41.03
C ILE A 13 13.65 -17.17 -39.69
N SER A 14 14.32 -16.31 -38.92
CA SER A 14 13.80 -15.71 -37.70
C SER A 14 12.49 -15.02 -38.03
N SER A 15 11.38 -15.55 -37.53
CA SER A 15 10.09 -14.87 -37.53
C SER A 15 10.22 -13.63 -36.67
N THR A 16 10.38 -12.49 -37.34
CA THR A 16 10.30 -11.15 -36.75
C THR A 16 8.90 -11.00 -36.15
N PHE A 17 8.76 -11.33 -34.86
CA PHE A 17 7.66 -10.84 -34.05
C PHE A 17 7.88 -9.33 -33.90
N ALA A 18 7.44 -8.58 -34.91
CA ALA A 18 7.13 -7.18 -34.76
C ALA A 18 5.97 -7.11 -33.76
N SER A 19 6.29 -6.97 -32.47
CA SER A 19 5.32 -6.54 -31.48
C SER A 19 4.79 -5.20 -31.97
N SER A 20 3.53 -5.16 -32.40
CA SER A 20 2.84 -3.90 -32.68
C SER A 20 2.88 -3.09 -31.40
N LYS A 21 3.78 -2.11 -31.32
CA LYS A 21 3.66 -1.01 -30.36
C LYS A 21 2.23 -0.48 -30.52
N PRO A 22 1.42 -0.36 -29.44
CA PRO A 22 0.09 0.23 -29.57
C PRO A 22 0.20 1.57 -30.29
N ILE A 23 -0.77 1.89 -31.16
CA ILE A 23 -0.78 3.06 -32.05
C ILE A 23 -0.45 4.38 -31.33
N VAL A 24 -0.74 4.48 -30.04
CA VAL A 24 -0.41 5.64 -29.19
C VAL A 24 1.10 5.81 -28.96
N ASP A 25 1.86 4.72 -28.91
CA ASP A 25 3.28 4.75 -28.55
C ASP A 25 4.16 5.37 -29.65
N TRP A 26 3.82 5.21 -30.94
CA TRP A 26 4.70 5.69 -32.01
C TRP A 26 4.77 7.21 -32.05
N TRP A 27 3.62 7.90 -32.03
CA TRP A 27 3.60 9.35 -32.18
C TRP A 27 3.84 10.08 -30.86
N ALA A 28 3.47 9.47 -29.73
CA ALA A 28 3.72 10.07 -28.41
C ALA A 28 5.22 10.25 -28.15
N GLU A 29 6.04 9.25 -28.51
CA GLU A 29 7.51 9.35 -28.39
C GLU A 29 8.06 10.53 -29.22
N ASP A 30 7.60 10.70 -30.46
CA ASP A 30 8.06 11.76 -31.36
C ASP A 30 7.64 13.16 -30.87
N LEU A 31 6.43 13.30 -30.34
CA LEU A 31 5.96 14.58 -29.79
C LEU A 31 6.76 15.02 -28.56
N THR A 32 7.34 14.09 -27.79
CA THR A 32 8.11 14.45 -26.59
C THR A 32 9.43 15.15 -26.85
N VAL A 33 9.91 15.18 -28.09
CA VAL A 33 11.12 15.91 -28.50
C VAL A 33 10.82 17.40 -28.69
N LEU A 34 9.55 17.77 -28.85
CA LEU A 34 9.14 19.14 -29.11
C LEU A 34 9.33 20.04 -27.88
N ARG A 35 9.74 21.29 -28.13
CA ARG A 35 9.67 22.34 -27.11
C ARG A 35 8.22 22.56 -26.68
N ILE A 36 8.03 22.98 -25.43
CA ILE A 36 6.70 23.05 -24.81
C ILE A 36 5.70 23.90 -25.61
N ASP A 37 6.16 25.02 -26.19
CA ASP A 37 5.34 25.92 -27.00
C ASP A 37 4.81 25.23 -28.28
N ILE A 38 5.63 24.39 -28.91
CA ILE A 38 5.24 23.62 -30.10
C ILE A 38 4.36 22.44 -29.68
N PHE A 39 4.75 21.73 -28.63
CA PHE A 39 3.99 20.60 -28.09
C PHE A 39 2.55 21.01 -27.74
N GLN A 40 2.37 22.13 -27.01
CA GLN A 40 1.06 22.69 -26.68
C GLN A 40 0.23 22.98 -27.93
N ARG A 41 0.82 23.66 -28.94
CA ARG A 41 0.11 23.99 -30.19
C ARG A 41 -0.34 22.74 -30.94
N VAL A 42 0.48 21.69 -30.97
CA VAL A 42 0.12 20.41 -31.58
C VAL A 42 -1.05 19.78 -30.85
N LEU A 43 -1.01 19.69 -29.51
CA LEU A 43 -2.11 19.10 -28.75
C LEU A 43 -3.43 19.89 -28.90
N ILE A 44 -3.36 21.23 -28.92
CA ILE A 44 -4.53 22.08 -29.19
C ILE A 44 -5.09 21.81 -30.60
N ALA A 45 -4.22 21.70 -31.62
CA ALA A 45 -4.65 21.41 -32.98
C ALA A 45 -5.24 19.99 -33.13
N MET A 46 -4.75 19.02 -32.36
CA MET A 46 -5.33 17.67 -32.28
C MET A 46 -6.74 17.71 -31.68
N MET A 47 -6.91 18.41 -30.56
CA MET A 47 -8.23 18.59 -29.93
C MET A 47 -9.22 19.29 -30.87
N ALA A 48 -8.78 20.34 -31.57
CA ALA A 48 -9.61 21.04 -32.56
C ALA A 48 -10.04 20.15 -33.75
N ARG A 49 -9.32 19.05 -33.99
CA ARG A 49 -9.65 18.03 -35.01
C ARG A 49 -10.45 16.85 -34.46
N GLY A 50 -10.92 16.92 -33.21
CA GLY A 50 -11.77 15.91 -32.60
C GLY A 50 -11.03 14.85 -31.78
N PHE A 51 -9.73 15.02 -31.52
CA PHE A 51 -9.02 14.17 -30.56
C PHE A 51 -9.53 14.46 -29.15
N LYS A 52 -9.97 13.43 -28.42
CA LYS A 52 -10.58 13.63 -27.11
C LYS A 52 -9.52 14.03 -26.09
N GLN A 53 -9.86 14.94 -25.18
CA GLN A 53 -8.92 15.41 -24.18
C GLN A 53 -8.45 14.28 -23.26
N TYR A 54 -9.35 13.38 -22.86
CA TYR A 54 -9.03 12.17 -22.09
C TYR A 54 -7.89 11.33 -22.72
N ASP A 55 -7.88 11.19 -24.04
CA ASP A 55 -6.89 10.38 -24.76
C ASP A 55 -5.48 11.02 -24.78
N LEU A 56 -5.35 12.28 -24.33
CA LEU A 56 -4.05 12.97 -24.19
C LEU A 56 -3.28 12.56 -22.94
N GLY A 57 -3.92 11.88 -21.99
CA GLY A 57 -3.30 11.50 -20.71
C GLY A 57 -1.94 10.81 -20.86
N PRO A 58 -1.83 9.73 -21.68
CA PRO A 58 -0.57 9.03 -21.88
C PRO A 58 0.57 9.90 -22.46
N VAL A 59 0.27 10.74 -23.48
CA VAL A 59 1.29 11.60 -24.08
C VAL A 59 1.72 12.74 -23.15
N LEU A 60 0.79 13.30 -22.37
CA LEU A 60 1.10 14.31 -21.35
C LEU A 60 1.96 13.72 -20.24
N MET A 61 1.65 12.50 -19.79
CA MET A 61 2.45 11.80 -18.78
C MET A 61 3.85 11.51 -19.29
N LEU A 62 3.99 11.01 -20.53
CA LEU A 62 5.29 10.75 -21.14
C LEU A 62 6.11 12.03 -21.33
N TYR A 63 5.46 13.12 -21.76
CA TYR A 63 6.10 14.43 -21.89
C TYR A 63 6.60 14.94 -20.54
N ALA A 64 5.74 14.89 -19.50
CA ALA A 64 6.09 15.31 -18.15
C ALA A 64 7.29 14.53 -17.61
N GLN A 65 7.31 13.20 -17.76
CA GLN A 65 8.41 12.35 -17.30
C GLN A 65 9.75 12.72 -17.94
N LYS A 66 9.75 13.08 -19.23
CA LYS A 66 10.97 13.49 -19.96
C LYS A 66 11.38 14.93 -19.64
N ALA A 67 10.44 15.88 -19.73
CA ALA A 67 10.73 17.31 -19.59
C ALA A 67 11.00 17.72 -18.14
N LEU A 68 10.36 17.05 -17.16
CA LEU A 68 10.53 17.29 -15.73
C LEU A 68 11.42 16.22 -15.08
N ARG A 69 12.29 15.57 -15.85
CA ARG A 69 13.22 14.55 -15.32
C ARG A 69 14.06 15.12 -14.18
N GLY A 70 14.18 14.33 -13.11
CA GLY A 70 14.82 14.75 -11.86
C GLY A 70 13.92 15.56 -10.93
N LEU A 71 12.66 15.83 -11.31
CA LEU A 71 11.60 16.26 -10.40
C LEU A 71 10.53 15.15 -10.33
N CYS A 72 10.22 14.48 -11.43
CA CYS A 72 9.15 13.48 -11.49
C CYS A 72 9.58 12.03 -11.16
N SER A 73 10.36 11.79 -10.10
CA SER A 73 10.69 10.42 -9.65
C SER A 73 10.53 10.31 -8.14
N ALA A 74 9.89 9.24 -7.63
CA ALA A 74 9.70 9.02 -6.20
C ALA A 74 11.04 9.07 -5.43
N ASP A 75 12.07 8.42 -5.96
CA ASP A 75 13.44 8.44 -5.41
C ASP A 75 14.05 9.85 -5.39
N SER A 76 13.60 10.72 -6.29
CA SER A 76 14.12 12.10 -6.41
C SER A 76 13.79 12.97 -5.20
N PHE A 77 12.65 12.72 -4.57
CA PHE A 77 12.16 13.53 -3.45
C PHE A 77 12.58 12.95 -2.11
N PHE A 78 12.47 11.63 -1.91
CA PHE A 78 12.94 10.97 -0.69
C PHE A 78 14.47 11.11 -0.47
N LEU A 79 15.27 11.12 -1.54
CA LEU A 79 16.73 11.33 -1.42
C LEU A 79 17.12 12.77 -1.11
N GLN A 80 16.23 13.75 -1.28
CA GLN A 80 16.52 15.14 -0.94
C GLN A 80 16.56 15.36 0.58
N GLU A 81 15.70 14.66 1.34
CA GLU A 81 15.65 14.75 2.80
C GLU A 81 16.69 13.88 3.50
N VAL A 82 16.84 12.61 3.10
CA VAL A 82 17.72 11.67 3.84
C VAL A 82 19.21 11.95 3.59
N TYR A 83 19.55 12.49 2.42
CA TYR A 83 20.93 12.76 2.01
C TYR A 83 21.06 14.17 1.45
N GLY A 84 20.85 15.21 2.28
CA GLY A 84 21.04 16.64 1.96
C GLY A 84 22.42 17.05 1.40
N LYS A 85 23.24 16.10 0.95
CA LYS A 85 24.45 16.26 0.15
C LYS A 85 24.31 15.43 -1.13
N GLY A 86 23.83 16.00 -2.23
CA GLY A 86 23.92 15.24 -3.49
C GLY A 86 23.37 15.84 -4.77
N ARG A 87 22.52 16.86 -4.74
CA ARG A 87 22.03 17.47 -5.98
C ARG A 87 22.53 18.90 -6.16
N LYS A 88 23.07 19.14 -7.35
CA LYS A 88 23.39 20.48 -7.84
C LYS A 88 22.10 21.30 -7.83
N LYS A 89 22.11 22.44 -7.14
CA LYS A 89 21.01 23.42 -7.20
C LYS A 89 20.67 23.66 -8.67
N ILE A 90 19.40 23.50 -9.04
CA ILE A 90 18.94 23.74 -10.42
C ILE A 90 19.28 25.18 -10.77
N GLU A 91 19.80 25.41 -11.97
CA GLU A 91 20.10 26.76 -12.43
C GLU A 91 18.79 27.57 -12.55
N PRO A 92 18.72 28.84 -12.11
CA PRO A 92 17.47 29.61 -12.09
C PRO A 92 16.74 29.64 -13.44
N ARG A 93 17.49 29.66 -14.55
CA ARG A 93 16.92 29.59 -15.90
C ARG A 93 16.24 28.25 -16.17
N GLN A 94 16.92 27.15 -15.83
CA GLN A 94 16.37 25.81 -15.99
C GLN A 94 15.16 25.58 -15.08
N GLU A 95 15.18 26.15 -13.88
CA GLU A 95 14.04 26.13 -12.96
C GLU A 95 12.83 26.86 -13.57
N HIS A 96 13.04 28.06 -14.11
CA HIS A 96 11.99 28.81 -14.81
C HIS A 96 11.44 28.04 -16.02
N ASP A 97 12.30 27.46 -16.86
CA ASP A 97 11.86 26.67 -18.01
C ASP A 97 11.01 25.47 -17.58
N LYS A 98 11.41 24.77 -16.50
CA LYS A 98 10.63 23.66 -15.94
C LYS A 98 9.30 24.12 -15.34
N ARG A 99 9.25 25.31 -14.72
CA ARG A 99 8.01 25.92 -14.21
C ARG A 99 7.00 26.14 -15.34
N VAL A 100 7.44 26.76 -16.44
CA VAL A 100 6.60 27.01 -17.64
C VAL A 100 6.11 25.69 -18.25
N VAL A 101 6.99 24.69 -18.34
CA VAL A 101 6.63 23.34 -18.80
C VAL A 101 5.51 22.74 -17.94
N LEU A 102 5.67 22.76 -16.63
CA LEU A 102 4.72 22.18 -15.69
C LEU A 102 3.36 22.87 -15.75
N GLU A 103 3.32 24.21 -15.72
CA GLU A 103 2.07 24.97 -15.82
C GLU A 103 1.35 24.71 -17.14
N THR A 104 2.10 24.60 -18.24
CA THR A 104 1.52 24.27 -19.54
C THR A 104 0.94 22.86 -19.55
N ILE A 105 1.65 21.87 -19.00
CA ILE A 105 1.14 20.49 -18.87
C ILE A 105 -0.17 20.48 -18.07
N VAL A 106 -0.21 21.15 -16.91
CA VAL A 106 -1.40 21.23 -16.05
C VAL A 106 -2.59 21.83 -16.80
N SER A 107 -2.36 22.89 -17.58
CA SER A 107 -3.40 23.54 -18.40
C SER A 107 -4.02 22.63 -19.48
N LEU A 108 -3.30 21.57 -19.89
CA LEU A 108 -3.73 20.62 -20.91
C LEU A 108 -4.34 19.34 -20.32
N LEU A 109 -4.22 19.09 -19.00
CA LEU A 109 -4.68 17.85 -18.39
C LEU A 109 -6.20 17.65 -18.56
N PRO A 110 -6.65 16.42 -18.86
CA PRO A 110 -8.08 16.10 -18.95
C PRO A 110 -8.81 16.42 -17.66
N ARG A 111 -10.00 17.01 -17.76
CA ARG A 111 -10.79 17.46 -16.59
C ARG A 111 -11.61 16.33 -15.98
N GLU A 112 -11.80 15.25 -16.72
CA GLU A 112 -12.59 14.09 -16.33
C GLU A 112 -11.94 13.36 -15.15
N LYS A 113 -12.76 12.96 -14.17
CA LYS A 113 -12.34 12.10 -13.06
C LYS A 113 -11.75 10.79 -13.61
N ASN A 114 -10.68 10.29 -12.98
CA ASN A 114 -9.98 9.06 -13.34
C ASN A 114 -9.25 9.07 -14.71
N ALA A 115 -9.14 10.22 -15.38
CA ALA A 115 -8.35 10.31 -16.61
C ALA A 115 -6.84 10.16 -16.38
N LEU A 116 -6.38 10.50 -15.17
CA LEU A 116 -5.00 10.40 -14.73
C LEU A 116 -4.97 9.83 -13.33
N SER A 117 -3.96 9.00 -13.03
CA SER A 117 -3.79 8.44 -11.69
C SER A 117 -3.48 9.52 -10.66
N VAL A 118 -3.94 9.31 -9.43
CA VAL A 118 -3.64 10.21 -8.31
C VAL A 118 -2.14 10.34 -8.08
N SER A 119 -1.38 9.27 -8.26
CA SER A 119 0.08 9.30 -8.16
C SER A 119 0.74 10.21 -9.18
N PHE A 120 0.23 10.27 -10.42
CA PHE A 120 0.75 11.21 -11.40
C PHE A 120 0.41 12.67 -11.02
N LEU A 121 -0.80 12.93 -10.56
CA LEU A 121 -1.19 14.26 -10.07
C LEU A 121 -0.36 14.70 -8.86
N SER A 122 -0.13 13.80 -7.90
CA SER A 122 0.73 14.03 -6.73
C SER A 122 2.15 14.38 -7.15
N LEU A 123 2.69 13.69 -8.16
CA LEU A 123 4.02 13.96 -8.69
C LEU A 123 4.12 15.37 -9.30
N LEU A 124 3.09 15.79 -10.05
CA LEU A 124 2.99 17.13 -10.60
C LEU A 124 2.84 18.17 -9.47
N LEU A 125 2.06 17.88 -8.43
CA LEU A 125 1.86 18.79 -7.29
C LEU A 125 3.15 19.02 -6.50
N ARG A 126 3.92 17.95 -6.24
CA ARG A 126 5.25 18.06 -5.62
C ARG A 126 6.20 18.91 -6.46
N ALA A 127 6.21 18.67 -7.78
CA ALA A 127 7.01 19.48 -8.70
C ALA A 127 6.52 20.94 -8.72
N ALA A 128 5.21 21.19 -8.60
CA ALA A 128 4.60 22.52 -8.62
C ALA A 128 4.94 23.32 -7.36
N LEU A 129 4.94 22.67 -6.20
CA LEU A 129 5.37 23.25 -4.93
C LEU A 129 6.88 23.53 -4.97
N TYR A 130 7.70 22.56 -5.39
CA TYR A 130 9.15 22.72 -5.49
C TYR A 130 9.56 23.85 -6.45
N LEU A 131 8.89 23.96 -7.59
CA LEU A 131 9.16 25.00 -8.59
C LEU A 131 8.43 26.32 -8.28
N GLU A 132 7.66 26.42 -7.19
CA GLU A 132 6.86 27.62 -6.88
C GLU A 132 6.04 28.11 -8.10
N THR A 133 5.23 27.24 -8.70
CA THR A 133 4.35 27.61 -9.82
C THR A 133 3.28 28.63 -9.40
N THR A 134 2.44 29.07 -10.33
CA THR A 134 1.26 29.88 -10.01
C THR A 134 0.34 29.18 -8.99
N VAL A 135 -0.32 29.97 -8.14
CA VAL A 135 -1.33 29.47 -7.19
C VAL A 135 -2.44 28.71 -7.92
N ALA A 136 -2.88 29.21 -9.07
CA ALA A 136 -3.90 28.56 -9.89
C ALA A 136 -3.49 27.15 -10.34
N CYS A 137 -2.22 26.95 -10.71
CA CYS A 137 -1.69 25.64 -11.09
C CYS A 137 -1.74 24.64 -9.92
N ARG A 138 -1.39 25.07 -8.70
CA ARG A 138 -1.42 24.19 -7.52
C ARG A 138 -2.85 23.84 -7.11
N LEU A 139 -3.73 24.84 -7.04
CA LEU A 139 -5.15 24.63 -6.72
C LEU A 139 -5.86 23.73 -7.73
N ASP A 140 -5.53 23.81 -9.02
CA ASP A 140 -6.09 22.91 -10.04
C ASP A 140 -5.67 21.45 -9.79
N LEU A 141 -4.39 21.22 -9.45
CA LEU A 141 -3.90 19.88 -9.11
C LEU A 141 -4.53 19.33 -7.82
N GLU A 142 -4.62 20.15 -6.77
CA GLU A 142 -5.26 19.79 -5.50
C GLU A 142 -6.74 19.40 -5.71
N LYS A 143 -7.49 20.18 -6.50
CA LYS A 143 -8.89 19.86 -6.83
C LYS A 143 -9.01 18.55 -7.61
N ARG A 144 -8.12 18.30 -8.56
CA ARG A 144 -8.12 17.04 -9.34
C ARG A 144 -7.74 15.83 -8.48
N MET A 145 -6.85 15.99 -7.51
CA MET A 145 -6.57 14.94 -6.53
C MET A 145 -7.78 14.70 -5.63
N ALA A 146 -8.41 15.77 -5.13
CA ALA A 146 -9.59 15.70 -4.27
C ALA A 146 -10.72 14.89 -4.94
N LEU A 147 -11.04 15.15 -6.22
CA LEU A 147 -12.10 14.46 -6.95
C LEU A 147 -11.99 12.92 -6.97
N GLN A 148 -10.79 12.36 -6.75
CA GLN A 148 -10.51 10.93 -6.79
C GLN A 148 -9.67 10.47 -5.59
N LEU A 149 -9.80 11.15 -4.45
CA LEU A 149 -8.98 10.90 -3.27
C LEU A 149 -9.09 9.46 -2.75
N GLY A 150 -10.26 8.82 -2.88
CA GLY A 150 -10.44 7.42 -2.49
C GLY A 150 -9.59 6.41 -3.29
N GLN A 151 -9.00 6.82 -4.42
CA GLN A 151 -8.06 6.00 -5.20
C GLN A 151 -6.59 6.24 -4.86
N ALA A 152 -6.30 7.24 -4.04
CA ALA A 152 -4.93 7.56 -3.66
C ALA A 152 -4.37 6.50 -2.71
N VAL A 153 -3.04 6.37 -2.72
CA VAL A 153 -2.29 5.63 -1.71
C VAL A 153 -1.59 6.60 -0.77
N LEU A 154 -1.13 6.12 0.40
CA LEU A 154 -0.43 6.93 1.39
C LEU A 154 0.73 7.72 0.75
N ASP A 155 1.51 7.03 -0.09
CA ASP A 155 2.64 7.63 -0.81
C ASP A 155 2.26 8.83 -1.67
N ASP A 156 1.00 8.98 -2.10
CA ASP A 156 0.56 10.14 -2.88
C ASP A 156 0.41 11.39 -1.99
N LEU A 157 0.11 11.22 -0.70
CA LEU A 157 -0.08 12.31 0.26
C LEU A 157 1.18 12.72 1.01
N LEU A 158 2.26 11.93 0.94
CA LEU A 158 3.57 12.25 1.53
C LEU A 158 4.30 13.35 0.73
N ILE A 159 3.73 14.54 0.70
CA ILE A 159 4.26 15.73 0.03
C ILE A 159 5.32 16.36 0.95
N PRO A 160 6.59 16.46 0.53
CA PRO A 160 7.64 17.06 1.35
C PRO A 160 7.37 18.55 1.62
N ALA A 161 7.71 19.02 2.82
CA ALA A 161 7.69 20.44 3.12
C ALA A 161 8.91 21.14 2.47
N TYR A 162 8.67 22.11 1.59
CA TYR A 162 9.74 22.92 0.98
C TYR A 162 10.02 24.22 1.74
N SER A 163 9.61 24.30 3.02
CA SER A 163 9.78 25.50 3.83
C SER A 163 11.26 25.76 4.16
N PHE A 164 11.65 27.04 4.17
CA PHE A 164 13.02 27.46 4.50
C PHE A 164 13.35 27.28 5.99
N THR A 165 12.35 27.11 6.86
CA THR A 165 12.56 26.92 8.30
C THR A 165 12.89 25.47 8.65
N GLY A 166 12.58 24.50 7.78
CA GLY A 166 12.98 23.10 7.93
C GLY A 166 12.34 22.40 9.13
N ASP A 167 11.17 22.88 9.57
CA ASP A 167 10.56 22.38 10.79
C ASP A 167 9.85 21.04 10.53
N THR A 168 8.83 20.95 9.67
CA THR A 168 8.10 19.68 9.45
C THR A 168 8.64 18.88 8.26
N LEU A 169 8.45 17.56 8.28
CA LEU A 169 8.80 16.64 7.18
C LEU A 169 7.84 16.79 6.00
N PHE A 170 6.54 16.93 6.29
CA PHE A 170 5.49 16.96 5.27
C PHE A 170 4.75 18.30 5.23
N ASP A 171 4.29 18.65 4.04
CA ASP A 171 3.36 19.77 3.81
C ASP A 171 1.93 19.32 4.14
N VAL A 172 1.58 19.49 5.42
CA VAL A 172 0.25 19.15 5.96
C VAL A 172 -0.82 20.08 5.43
N ASP A 173 -0.49 21.34 5.13
CA ASP A 173 -1.46 22.35 4.73
C ASP A 173 -2.03 22.04 3.34
N THR A 174 -1.17 21.56 2.42
CA THR A 174 -1.60 21.07 1.10
C THR A 174 -2.54 19.86 1.22
N VAL A 175 -2.23 18.87 2.06
CA VAL A 175 -3.09 17.68 2.24
C VAL A 175 -4.41 18.04 2.90
N GLN A 176 -4.39 18.97 3.86
CA GLN A 176 -5.60 19.52 4.48
C GLN A 176 -6.53 20.14 3.42
N GLN A 177 -5.99 20.94 2.49
CA GLN A 177 -6.77 21.55 1.42
C GLN A 177 -7.37 20.52 0.46
N ILE A 178 -6.62 19.47 0.12
CA ILE A 178 -7.13 18.36 -0.72
C ILE A 178 -8.31 17.66 -0.03
N LEU A 179 -8.21 17.40 1.28
CA LEU A 179 -9.29 16.78 2.05
C LEU A 179 -10.52 17.71 2.15
N THR A 180 -10.33 18.99 2.42
CA THR A 180 -11.43 19.97 2.45
C THR A 180 -12.16 20.02 1.11
N ASN A 181 -11.42 20.12 -0.01
CA ASN A 181 -12.01 20.09 -1.35
C ASN A 181 -12.80 18.78 -1.58
N TYR A 182 -12.29 17.62 -1.12
CA TYR A 182 -13.00 16.34 -1.26
C TYR A 182 -14.35 16.37 -0.56
N ILE A 183 -14.39 16.86 0.69
CA ILE A 183 -15.61 16.94 1.50
C ILE A 183 -16.63 17.90 0.87
N GLU A 184 -16.17 19.05 0.36
CA GLU A 184 -17.02 20.01 -0.36
C GLU A 184 -17.65 19.36 -1.60
N TYR A 185 -16.87 18.64 -2.42
CA TYR A 185 -17.39 17.94 -3.60
C TYR A 185 -18.37 16.81 -3.28
N ASP A 186 -18.12 16.03 -2.22
CA ASP A 186 -19.04 14.94 -1.81
C ASP A 186 -20.39 15.51 -1.35
N THR A 187 -20.35 16.63 -0.61
CA THR A 187 -21.56 17.32 -0.13
C THR A 187 -22.39 17.89 -1.29
N GLU A 188 -21.75 18.47 -2.30
CA GLU A 188 -22.43 19.01 -3.49
C GLU A 188 -22.93 17.91 -4.47
N GLY A 189 -22.18 16.82 -4.62
CA GLY A 189 -22.51 15.70 -5.53
C GLY A 189 -23.60 14.77 -5.01
N SER A 190 -23.74 14.64 -3.70
CA SER A 190 -24.75 13.79 -3.04
C SER A 190 -26.19 14.30 -3.23
N HIS A 191 -26.38 15.59 -3.56
CA HIS A 191 -27.71 16.18 -3.77
C HIS A 191 -28.41 15.80 -5.10
N PHE A 192 -27.75 15.09 -6.03
CA PHE A 192 -28.31 14.79 -7.37
C PHE A 192 -28.33 13.30 -7.76
N GLY A 193 -27.97 12.37 -6.88
CA GLY A 193 -27.89 10.94 -7.21
C GLY A 193 -29.08 10.12 -6.71
N TYR A 194 -30.13 9.97 -7.54
CA TYR A 194 -31.14 8.92 -7.34
C TYR A 194 -30.45 7.54 -7.43
N LYS A 195 -30.42 6.78 -6.32
CA LYS A 195 -30.00 5.38 -6.33
C LYS A 195 -31.19 4.49 -6.65
N GLU A 196 -31.18 3.87 -7.82
CA GLU A 196 -31.99 2.68 -8.08
C GLU A 196 -31.45 1.49 -7.28
N GLU A 197 -32.40 0.70 -6.81
CA GLU A 197 -32.24 -0.55 -6.07
C GLU A 197 -31.45 -1.57 -6.90
N ASP A 198 -30.40 -2.18 -6.35
CA ASP A 198 -30.26 -3.64 -6.43
C ASP A 198 -29.15 -4.24 -5.54
N GLU A 199 -29.53 -5.39 -4.99
CA GLU A 199 -28.75 -6.59 -4.64
C GLU A 199 -27.72 -6.56 -3.47
N TYR A 200 -28.01 -7.40 -2.47
CA TYR A 200 -27.19 -7.71 -1.30
C TYR A 200 -25.90 -8.46 -1.69
N ILE A 201 -24.87 -7.68 -1.99
CA ILE A 201 -23.45 -8.05 -1.84
C ILE A 201 -22.89 -7.02 -0.86
N SER A 202 -22.11 -7.43 0.15
CA SER A 202 -21.47 -6.49 1.08
C SER A 202 -20.84 -5.34 0.26
N PRO A 203 -21.33 -4.10 0.40
CA PRO A 203 -20.93 -3.04 -0.49
C PRO A 203 -19.41 -2.87 -0.37
N PRO A 204 -18.67 -2.67 -1.48
CA PRO A 204 -17.28 -2.26 -1.39
C PRO A 204 -17.20 -1.03 -0.48
N PRO A 205 -16.11 -0.86 0.31
CA PRO A 205 -16.00 0.27 1.21
C PRO A 205 -16.30 1.54 0.43
N SER A 206 -17.24 2.33 0.95
CA SER A 206 -17.62 3.58 0.30
C SER A 206 -16.35 4.40 0.02
N ASP A 207 -16.36 5.22 -1.03
CA ASP A 207 -15.21 6.08 -1.37
C ASP A 207 -14.75 6.88 -0.13
N LEU A 208 -15.72 7.28 0.69
CA LEU A 208 -15.55 7.91 2.00
C LEU A 208 -14.77 7.06 3.01
N GLU A 209 -15.07 5.76 3.16
CA GLU A 209 -14.30 4.85 4.02
C GLU A 209 -12.85 4.67 3.55
N ARG A 210 -12.63 4.65 2.22
CA ARG A 210 -11.28 4.56 1.66
C ARG A 210 -10.48 5.81 1.98
N VAL A 211 -11.09 6.98 1.87
CA VAL A 211 -10.49 8.26 2.27
C VAL A 211 -10.22 8.30 3.78
N GLY A 212 -11.15 7.83 4.62
CA GLY A 212 -10.93 7.74 6.07
C GLY A 212 -9.69 6.92 6.43
N LYS A 213 -9.58 5.71 5.87
CA LYS A 213 -8.40 4.82 6.08
C LYS A 213 -7.10 5.42 5.57
N LEU A 214 -7.14 6.11 4.43
CA LEU A 214 -5.99 6.82 3.87
C LEU A 214 -5.53 7.94 4.83
N MET A 215 -6.48 8.75 5.33
CA MET A 215 -6.18 9.85 6.24
C MET A 215 -5.70 9.37 7.61
N GLU A 216 -6.24 8.27 8.13
CA GLU A 216 -5.71 7.63 9.34
C GLU A 216 -4.26 7.15 9.14
N SER A 217 -3.97 6.52 8.00
CA SER A 217 -2.61 6.09 7.66
C SER A 217 -1.66 7.29 7.56
N TYR A 218 -2.14 8.41 7.01
CA TYR A 218 -1.39 9.65 6.94
C TYR A 218 -1.13 10.25 8.32
N LEU A 219 -2.13 10.28 9.21
CA LEU A 219 -1.96 10.73 10.60
C LEU A 219 -0.94 9.87 11.36
N VAL A 220 -0.90 8.57 11.14
CA VAL A 220 0.12 7.68 11.72
C VAL A 220 1.52 8.09 11.27
N GLU A 221 1.70 8.41 9.98
CA GLU A 221 2.99 8.88 9.47
C GLU A 221 3.36 10.26 10.04
N LEU A 222 2.40 11.18 10.11
CA LEU A 222 2.56 12.50 10.72
C LEU A 222 2.93 12.43 12.20
N ALA A 223 2.41 11.45 12.95
CA ALA A 223 2.75 11.25 14.35
C ALA A 223 4.24 10.89 14.57
N SER A 224 4.96 10.49 13.52
CA SER A 224 6.41 10.27 13.60
C SER A 224 7.24 11.57 13.50
N ASP A 225 6.64 12.65 13.00
CA ASP A 225 7.26 13.97 12.88
C ASP A 225 7.25 14.69 14.24
N ARG A 226 8.45 14.92 14.79
CA ARG A 226 8.62 15.57 16.10
C ARG A 226 8.37 17.08 16.08
N ASN A 227 8.42 17.68 14.89
CA ASN A 227 8.30 19.12 14.73
C ASN A 227 6.87 19.52 14.33
N LEU A 228 6.00 18.55 14.04
CA LEU A 228 4.59 18.79 13.80
C LEU A 228 3.90 19.26 15.09
N SER A 229 3.29 20.44 15.04
CA SER A 229 2.51 20.95 16.16
C SER A 229 1.25 20.10 16.40
N VAL A 230 0.90 19.89 17.67
CA VAL A 230 -0.31 19.15 18.06
C VAL A 230 -1.58 19.81 17.52
N SER A 231 -1.62 21.14 17.45
CA SER A 231 -2.76 21.86 16.86
C SER A 231 -3.00 21.53 15.39
N LYS A 232 -1.94 21.45 14.57
CA LYS A 232 -2.07 21.04 13.16
C LYS A 232 -2.53 19.59 13.03
N PHE A 233 -1.99 18.69 13.86
CA PHE A 233 -2.42 17.29 13.90
C PHE A 233 -3.92 17.17 14.23
N ILE A 234 -4.37 17.85 15.29
CA ILE A 234 -5.77 17.84 15.72
C ILE A 234 -6.67 18.42 14.62
N GLY A 235 -6.29 19.57 14.05
CA GLY A 235 -7.08 20.23 13.01
C GLY A 235 -7.30 19.33 11.79
N LEU A 236 -6.29 18.55 11.38
CA LEU A 236 -6.45 17.59 10.29
C LEU A 236 -7.32 16.39 10.69
N ALA A 237 -7.12 15.84 11.88
CA ALA A 237 -7.89 14.70 12.38
C ALA A 237 -9.39 15.01 12.52
N GLU A 238 -9.74 16.24 12.94
CA GLU A 238 -11.12 16.73 13.08
C GLU A 238 -11.85 16.84 11.73
N LEU A 239 -11.13 17.03 10.62
CA LEU A 239 -11.74 17.09 9.28
C LEU A 239 -12.21 15.72 8.77
N ILE A 240 -11.70 14.62 9.30
CA ILE A 240 -12.06 13.27 8.86
C ILE A 240 -13.52 12.98 9.26
N PRO A 241 -14.44 12.72 8.32
CA PRO A 241 -15.86 12.48 8.66
C PRO A 241 -16.05 11.23 9.52
N GLU A 242 -16.93 11.28 10.53
CA GLU A 242 -17.16 10.17 11.47
C GLU A 242 -17.64 8.87 10.77
N GLN A 243 -18.32 9.01 9.63
CA GLN A 243 -18.83 7.91 8.82
C GLN A 243 -17.72 7.11 8.13
N SER A 244 -16.52 7.69 7.99
CA SER A 244 -15.34 7.05 7.39
C SER A 244 -14.51 6.24 8.38
N ARG A 245 -14.74 6.44 9.68
CA ARG A 245 -13.89 5.97 10.78
C ARG A 245 -14.27 4.59 11.30
N VAL A 246 -14.08 3.54 10.49
CA VAL A 246 -14.35 2.15 10.92
C VAL A 246 -13.27 1.18 10.40
N PRO A 247 -12.49 0.51 11.28
CA PRO A 247 -12.20 0.77 12.70
C PRO A 247 -11.06 1.79 12.93
N GLU A 248 -11.09 2.53 14.05
CA GLU A 248 -10.17 3.66 14.39
C GLU A 248 -8.79 3.24 14.94
N ASP A 249 -8.30 2.06 14.56
CA ASP A 249 -7.00 1.54 15.03
C ASP A 249 -5.83 2.45 14.59
N GLY A 250 -5.98 3.15 13.46
CA GLY A 250 -5.00 4.12 12.98
C GLY A 250 -4.88 5.32 13.91
N MET A 251 -6.00 5.85 14.39
CA MET A 251 -6.01 6.99 15.34
C MET A 251 -5.34 6.60 16.66
N TYR A 252 -5.59 5.38 17.16
CA TYR A 252 -4.90 4.86 18.33
C TYR A 252 -3.38 4.83 18.14
N ARG A 253 -2.90 4.32 17.00
CA ARG A 253 -1.48 4.25 16.67
C ARG A 253 -0.84 5.64 16.55
N ALA A 254 -1.57 6.60 15.99
CA ALA A 254 -1.12 7.99 15.83
C ALA A 254 -1.04 8.76 17.16
N ALA A 255 -1.72 8.31 18.22
CA ALA A 255 -1.71 8.94 19.54
C ALA A 255 -0.47 8.61 20.41
N HIS A 256 0.59 8.05 19.83
CA HIS A 256 1.81 7.60 20.54
C HIS A 256 3.12 8.42 20.42
N PRO A 257 3.19 9.64 19.89
CA PRO A 257 4.42 10.43 19.97
C PRO A 257 4.73 10.91 21.39
N THR A 258 6.00 11.28 21.61
CA THR A 258 6.48 11.89 22.85
C THR A 258 5.96 13.33 22.98
N ILE A 259 4.67 13.47 23.32
CA ILE A 259 3.97 14.74 23.56
C ILE A 259 3.68 14.96 25.05
N THR A 260 3.40 16.20 25.45
CA THR A 260 3.09 16.53 26.87
C THR A 260 1.79 15.86 27.34
N ASP A 261 1.57 15.75 28.65
CA ASP A 261 0.37 15.09 29.19
C ASP A 261 -0.95 15.77 28.78
N LEU A 262 -0.94 17.11 28.68
CA LEU A 262 -2.11 17.88 28.24
C LEU A 262 -2.42 17.63 26.76
N GLU A 263 -1.40 17.64 25.91
CA GLU A 263 -1.52 17.35 24.48
C GLU A 263 -1.97 15.92 24.25
N ARG A 264 -1.42 14.97 25.02
CA ARG A 264 -1.82 13.57 24.97
C ARG A 264 -3.29 13.39 25.31
N LYS A 265 -3.78 14.10 26.33
CA LYS A 265 -5.22 14.09 26.65
C LYS A 265 -6.07 14.60 25.48
N LYS A 266 -5.63 15.66 24.79
CA LYS A 266 -6.35 16.20 23.63
C LYS A 266 -6.33 15.22 22.44
N VAL A 267 -5.16 14.70 22.08
CA VAL A 267 -5.04 13.74 20.97
C VAL A 267 -5.84 12.46 21.25
N CYS A 268 -5.72 11.90 22.45
CA CYS A 268 -6.51 10.72 22.83
C CYS A 268 -8.01 10.98 22.88
N SER A 269 -8.46 12.22 23.04
CA SER A 269 -9.91 12.55 23.02
C SER A 269 -10.53 12.53 21.62
N LEU A 270 -9.71 12.52 20.57
CA LEU A 270 -10.17 12.37 19.18
C LEU A 270 -10.51 10.93 18.80
N MET A 271 -10.08 9.96 19.61
CA MET A 271 -10.27 8.54 19.37
C MET A 271 -11.60 8.06 19.94
N ASP A 272 -12.44 7.47 19.11
CA ASP A 272 -13.62 6.75 19.55
C ASP A 272 -13.23 5.34 20.03
N CYS A 273 -13.06 5.21 21.35
CA CYS A 273 -12.70 3.96 22.00
C CYS A 273 -13.70 2.82 21.74
N GLN A 274 -14.95 3.13 21.35
CA GLN A 274 -15.96 2.13 21.00
C GLN A 274 -15.65 1.43 19.66
N LYS A 275 -14.97 2.12 18.74
CA LYS A 275 -14.67 1.64 17.38
C LYS A 275 -13.31 0.95 17.25
N LEU A 276 -12.58 0.82 18.35
CA LEU A 276 -11.30 0.10 18.38
C LEU A 276 -11.50 -1.42 18.21
N SER A 277 -10.57 -2.04 17.50
CA SER A 277 -10.52 -3.50 17.40
C SER A 277 -10.20 -4.14 18.75
N ARG A 278 -10.51 -5.44 18.90
CA ARG A 278 -10.19 -6.19 20.15
C ARG A 278 -8.70 -6.14 20.47
N GLU A 279 -7.86 -6.22 19.44
CA GLU A 279 -6.40 -6.17 19.56
C GLU A 279 -5.94 -4.79 20.01
N ALA A 280 -6.49 -3.73 19.41
CA ALA A 280 -6.22 -2.35 19.81
C ALA A 280 -6.66 -2.07 21.25
N CYS A 281 -7.86 -2.52 21.66
CA CYS A 281 -8.35 -2.41 23.03
C CYS A 281 -7.44 -3.13 24.03
N ALA A 282 -7.01 -4.36 23.72
CA ALA A 282 -6.11 -5.12 24.58
C ALA A 282 -4.75 -4.42 24.75
N HIS A 283 -4.21 -3.86 23.65
CA HIS A 283 -2.98 -3.07 23.72
C HIS A 283 -3.18 -1.78 24.52
N ALA A 284 -4.29 -1.07 24.30
CA ALA A 284 -4.62 0.17 25.00
C ALA A 284 -4.82 -0.03 26.50
N ALA A 285 -5.45 -1.13 26.91
CA ALA A 285 -5.65 -1.47 28.32
C ALA A 285 -4.33 -1.69 29.09
N GLN A 286 -3.25 -2.05 28.40
CA GLN A 286 -1.93 -2.28 28.98
C GLN A 286 -0.96 -1.10 28.75
N ASN A 287 -1.43 -0.01 28.14
CA ASN A 287 -0.57 1.09 27.73
C ASN A 287 -0.52 2.19 28.80
N ASP A 288 0.55 2.19 29.58
CA ASP A 288 0.79 3.18 30.65
C ASP A 288 0.94 4.62 30.15
N ARG A 289 1.13 4.83 28.84
CA ARG A 289 1.24 6.18 28.26
C ARG A 289 -0.12 6.83 28.06
N LEU A 290 -1.21 6.06 28.00
CA LEU A 290 -2.54 6.61 27.78
C LEU A 290 -3.06 7.31 29.05
N PRO A 291 -3.81 8.42 28.90
CA PRO A 291 -4.53 8.99 30.03
C PRO A 291 -5.46 7.93 30.64
N VAL A 292 -5.51 7.86 31.98
CA VAL A 292 -6.38 6.92 32.72
C VAL A 292 -7.83 6.96 32.24
N GLN A 293 -8.34 8.15 31.90
CA GLN A 293 -9.69 8.32 31.36
C GLN A 293 -9.92 7.53 30.05
N ALA A 294 -8.94 7.50 29.15
CA ALA A 294 -9.03 6.76 27.89
C ALA A 294 -8.99 5.25 28.15
N VAL A 295 -8.12 4.79 29.05
CA VAL A 295 -8.04 3.37 29.45
C VAL A 295 -9.37 2.90 30.07
N VAL A 296 -9.98 3.71 30.94
CA VAL A 296 -11.29 3.41 31.54
C VAL A 296 -12.38 3.31 30.47
N GLN A 297 -12.39 4.20 29.47
CA GLN A 297 -13.34 4.14 28.36
C GLN A 297 -13.16 2.85 27.54
N VAL A 298 -11.92 2.49 27.17
CA VAL A 298 -11.61 1.23 26.47
C VAL A 298 -12.13 0.02 27.24
N LEU A 299 -11.83 -0.06 28.54
CA LEU A 299 -12.30 -1.17 29.39
C LEU A 299 -13.82 -1.21 29.53
N TYR A 300 -14.47 -0.04 29.62
CA TYR A 300 -15.93 0.06 29.68
C TYR A 300 -16.59 -0.48 28.41
N TYR A 301 -16.10 -0.10 27.22
CA TYR A 301 -16.65 -0.57 25.95
C TYR A 301 -16.37 -2.06 25.72
N GLU A 302 -15.20 -2.57 26.12
CA GLU A 302 -14.96 -4.02 26.12
C GLU A 302 -15.93 -4.77 27.03
N GLN A 303 -16.18 -4.25 28.24
CA GLN A 303 -17.16 -4.86 29.16
C GLN A 303 -18.57 -4.84 28.59
N GLN A 304 -18.98 -3.73 27.95
CA GLN A 304 -20.28 -3.63 27.31
C GLN A 304 -20.42 -4.64 26.16
N ARG A 305 -19.41 -4.75 25.30
CA ARG A 305 -19.41 -5.69 24.18
C ARG A 305 -19.46 -7.15 24.65
N LEU A 306 -18.81 -7.47 25.77
CA LEU A 306 -18.92 -8.80 26.42
C LEU A 306 -20.33 -9.05 26.97
N ARG A 307 -20.96 -8.04 27.59
CA ARG A 307 -22.35 -8.15 28.07
C ARG A 307 -23.34 -8.35 26.93
N ASP A 308 -23.16 -7.67 25.80
CA ASP A 308 -24.05 -7.79 24.65
C ASP A 308 -23.97 -9.19 24.03
N VAL A 309 -22.77 -9.78 23.95
CA VAL A 309 -22.59 -11.19 23.52
C VAL A 309 -23.24 -12.16 24.51
N MET A 310 -23.12 -11.91 25.82
CA MET A 310 -23.72 -12.73 26.86
C MET A 310 -25.25 -12.65 26.84
N ASN A 311 -25.82 -11.46 26.63
CA ASN A 311 -27.27 -11.23 26.61
C ASN A 311 -27.92 -11.64 25.27
N GLY A 312 -27.21 -11.48 24.14
CA GLY A 312 -27.65 -11.97 22.83
C GLY A 312 -27.71 -13.51 22.75
N SER A 313 -27.00 -14.20 23.64
CA SER A 313 -27.13 -15.65 23.85
C SER A 313 -28.36 -16.06 24.68
N VAL A 314 -29.03 -15.12 25.35
CA VAL A 314 -30.09 -15.40 26.34
C VAL A 314 -31.49 -15.00 25.87
N SER A 315 -31.61 -14.19 24.81
CA SER A 315 -32.91 -13.76 24.26
C SER A 315 -33.38 -14.63 23.09
N SER A 316 -33.70 -15.89 23.40
CA SER A 316 -34.73 -16.68 22.69
C SER A 316 -35.85 -16.97 23.68
N GLY A 317 -36.73 -16.00 23.91
CA GLY A 317 -37.83 -16.13 24.86
C GLY A 317 -38.61 -14.83 25.05
N ASP A 318 -39.64 -14.68 24.23
CA ASP A 318 -40.86 -13.87 24.36
C ASP A 318 -40.85 -12.40 24.86
N SER A 319 -41.41 -11.57 23.96
CA SER A 319 -42.32 -10.43 24.19
C SER A 319 -41.78 -8.99 24.27
N PRO A 320 -42.62 -7.99 23.86
CA PRO A 320 -42.16 -6.86 23.04
C PRO A 320 -42.22 -5.50 23.74
N GLY A 321 -41.43 -4.55 23.23
CA GLY A 321 -41.67 -3.11 23.39
C GLY A 321 -40.46 -2.33 23.90
N VAL A 322 -39.79 -1.63 22.98
CA VAL A 322 -39.52 -0.18 22.97
C VAL A 322 -38.50 0.08 21.87
N ILE A 323 -38.94 0.82 20.85
CA ILE A 323 -38.15 1.25 19.71
C ILE A 323 -37.12 2.26 20.23
N SER A 324 -35.84 1.88 20.20
CA SER A 324 -34.73 2.83 20.18
C SER A 324 -34.01 2.64 18.85
N SER A 325 -34.42 3.42 17.86
CA SER A 325 -33.72 3.60 16.59
C SER A 325 -32.35 4.22 16.82
N ARG A 326 -31.31 3.39 16.98
CA ARG A 326 -29.94 3.74 16.62
C ARG A 326 -29.48 2.77 15.55
N VAL A 327 -29.32 3.34 14.36
CA VAL A 327 -28.83 2.68 13.16
C VAL A 327 -27.37 2.27 13.42
N ASN A 328 -27.17 1.00 13.79
CA ASN A 328 -25.86 0.34 13.76
C ASN A 328 -25.56 0.00 12.30
N LEU A 329 -24.83 0.89 11.60
CA LEU A 329 -24.18 0.57 10.33
C LEU A 329 -22.85 -0.12 10.64
N TYR A 330 -22.91 -1.39 11.00
CA TYR A 330 -21.81 -2.32 10.86
C TYR A 330 -22.28 -3.40 9.87
N PRO A 331 -21.49 -3.76 8.84
CA PRO A 331 -21.70 -5.01 8.12
C PRO A 331 -21.45 -6.11 9.14
N THR A 332 -22.51 -6.54 9.79
CA THR A 332 -22.45 -7.66 10.69
C THR A 332 -22.81 -8.85 9.82
N ASP A 333 -21.79 -9.58 9.38
CA ASP A 333 -21.97 -10.97 8.95
C ASP A 333 -22.44 -11.76 10.19
N ILE A 334 -23.74 -11.61 10.53
CA ILE A 334 -24.45 -12.50 11.44
C ILE A 334 -25.08 -13.56 10.56
N HIS A 335 -24.24 -14.48 10.07
CA HIS A 335 -24.71 -15.85 10.03
C HIS A 335 -24.93 -16.31 11.48
N PRO A 336 -25.99 -17.08 11.80
CA PRO A 336 -26.24 -17.52 13.17
C PRO A 336 -25.09 -18.43 13.63
N ALA A 337 -24.12 -17.83 14.32
CA ALA A 337 -22.84 -18.42 14.71
C ALA A 337 -22.98 -19.65 15.61
N SER A 338 -24.16 -19.95 16.16
CA SER A 338 -24.40 -21.16 16.92
C SER A 338 -24.30 -22.43 16.06
N GLY A 339 -24.77 -22.38 14.81
CA GLY A 339 -24.75 -23.53 13.90
C GLY A 339 -23.37 -23.75 13.30
N GLU A 340 -22.72 -22.66 12.90
CA GLU A 340 -21.41 -22.70 12.24
C GLU A 340 -20.28 -23.00 13.22
N LEU A 341 -20.31 -22.48 14.45
CA LEU A 341 -19.36 -22.87 15.49
C LEU A 341 -19.52 -24.35 15.88
N SER A 342 -20.75 -24.86 15.91
CA SER A 342 -21.02 -26.29 16.18
C SER A 342 -20.57 -27.16 15.01
N SER A 343 -20.74 -26.70 13.77
CA SER A 343 -20.27 -27.36 12.55
C SER A 343 -18.74 -27.40 12.50
N LEU A 344 -18.08 -26.26 12.73
CA LEU A 344 -16.61 -26.14 12.75
C LEU A 344 -15.99 -26.92 13.92
N LYS A 345 -16.68 -27.01 15.06
CA LYS A 345 -16.24 -27.85 16.18
C LYS A 345 -16.33 -29.34 15.85
N ARG A 346 -17.41 -29.76 15.19
CA ARG A 346 -17.58 -31.13 14.68
C ARG A 346 -16.54 -31.46 13.60
N GLU A 347 -16.32 -30.55 12.66
CA GLU A 347 -15.30 -30.69 11.62
C GLU A 347 -13.88 -30.75 12.22
N ASN A 348 -13.59 -29.96 13.27
CA ASN A 348 -12.33 -30.08 14.00
C ASN A 348 -12.16 -31.42 14.71
N GLU A 349 -13.23 -31.97 15.27
CA GLU A 349 -13.20 -33.30 15.90
C GLU A 349 -13.00 -34.40 14.85
N ASP A 350 -13.67 -34.31 13.70
CA ASP A 350 -13.49 -35.22 12.57
C ASP A 350 -12.07 -35.13 11.98
N LEU A 351 -11.52 -33.92 11.81
CA LEU A 351 -10.15 -33.71 11.35
C LEU A 351 -9.13 -34.25 12.36
N LYS A 352 -9.40 -34.17 13.67
CA LYS A 352 -8.55 -34.80 14.69
C LYS A 352 -8.58 -36.33 14.58
N LEU A 353 -9.74 -36.92 14.32
CA LEU A 353 -9.87 -38.36 14.11
C LEU A 353 -9.16 -38.81 12.82
N GLU A 354 -9.31 -38.07 11.73
CA GLU A 354 -8.57 -38.26 10.47
C GLU A 354 -7.05 -38.19 10.71
N LEU A 355 -6.58 -37.20 11.49
CA LEU A 355 -5.17 -37.07 11.84
C LEU A 355 -4.66 -38.28 12.63
N VAL A 356 -5.41 -38.77 13.61
CA VAL A 356 -5.06 -39.96 14.39
C VAL A 356 -5.00 -41.20 13.48
N LYS A 357 -5.96 -41.35 12.58
CA LYS A 357 -6.02 -42.44 11.59
C LYS A 357 -4.83 -42.38 10.62
N MET A 358 -4.49 -41.19 10.14
CA MET A 358 -3.33 -40.97 9.29
C MET A 358 -2.02 -41.26 10.04
N LYS A 359 -1.93 -40.89 11.33
CA LYS A 359 -0.79 -41.21 12.21
C LYS A 359 -0.63 -42.71 12.43
N MET A 360 -1.74 -43.45 12.60
CA MET A 360 -1.71 -44.91 12.68
C MET A 360 -1.26 -45.55 11.37
N ARG A 361 -1.79 -45.09 10.23
CA ARG A 361 -1.33 -45.56 8.90
C ARG A 361 0.14 -45.25 8.65
N LEU A 362 0.62 -44.06 9.04
CA LEU A 362 2.04 -43.73 8.96
C LEU A 362 2.90 -44.67 9.82
N LYS A 363 2.47 -44.98 11.04
CA LYS A 363 3.15 -45.98 11.88
C LYS A 363 3.13 -47.39 11.29
N GLU A 364 2.05 -47.77 10.62
CA GLU A 364 1.93 -49.07 9.94
C GLU A 364 2.81 -49.13 8.68
N ILE A 365 2.92 -48.02 7.95
CA ILE A 365 3.86 -47.84 6.84
C ILE A 365 5.30 -47.87 7.35
N GLU A 366 5.64 -47.16 8.43
CA GLU A 366 6.97 -47.24 9.05
C GLU A 366 7.28 -48.67 9.53
N LYS A 367 6.32 -49.36 10.14
CA LYS A 367 6.48 -50.74 10.62
C LYS A 367 6.63 -51.76 9.48
N SER A 368 5.90 -51.57 8.38
CA SER A 368 6.03 -52.41 7.18
C SER A 368 7.31 -52.10 6.38
N THR A 369 7.84 -50.88 6.49
CA THR A 369 9.14 -50.50 5.93
C THR A 369 10.29 -51.07 6.77
N SER A 370 10.18 -51.07 8.10
CA SER A 370 11.14 -51.71 9.00
C SER A 370 11.12 -53.24 8.96
N ALA A 371 9.98 -53.85 8.62
CA ALA A 371 9.86 -55.30 8.42
C ALA A 371 10.41 -55.76 7.06
N LYS A 372 10.47 -54.87 6.05
CA LYS A 372 11.06 -55.16 4.72
C LYS A 372 12.56 -54.84 4.63
N SER A 373 13.13 -54.13 5.60
CA SER A 373 14.58 -53.86 5.69
C SER A 373 15.34 -54.83 6.61
N ALA A 374 14.68 -55.86 7.16
CA ALA A 374 15.28 -56.82 8.08
C ALA A 374 15.48 -58.24 7.49
N VAL A 375 15.40 -58.40 6.17
CA VAL A 375 15.86 -59.61 5.46
C VAL A 375 16.82 -59.22 4.34
N SER A 376 18.06 -58.92 4.70
CA SER A 376 19.25 -59.30 3.94
C SER A 376 20.49 -58.90 4.73
N ASN A 377 21.09 -59.87 5.42
CA ASN A 377 22.51 -59.78 5.78
C ASN A 377 23.34 -60.72 4.88
N PRO A 378 24.64 -60.44 4.72
CA PRO A 378 25.43 -60.79 3.54
C PRO A 378 26.31 -62.02 3.75
N MET A 379 26.75 -62.66 2.65
CA MET A 379 28.13 -63.19 2.52
C MET A 379 28.39 -63.68 1.09
N GLY A 380 29.56 -63.35 0.52
CA GLY A 380 30.15 -64.13 -0.58
C GLY A 380 30.66 -63.31 -1.77
N ASN A 381 31.96 -63.03 -1.77
CA ASN A 381 32.73 -62.51 -2.89
C ASN A 381 32.67 -63.42 -4.14
N LEU A 382 32.66 -62.81 -5.33
CA LEU A 382 33.64 -62.97 -6.45
C LEU A 382 32.99 -62.57 -7.80
N THR A 383 33.70 -61.73 -8.54
CA THR A 383 33.48 -61.22 -9.92
C THR A 383 33.62 -62.32 -11.00
N PRO A 384 33.49 -62.04 -12.33
CA PRO A 384 32.76 -61.01 -13.11
C PRO A 384 31.97 -61.59 -14.32
N SER A 385 31.28 -60.73 -15.10
CA SER A 385 31.34 -60.69 -16.59
C SER A 385 29.99 -60.60 -17.34
N SER A 386 30.00 -59.63 -18.28
CA SER A 386 29.34 -59.56 -19.59
C SER A 386 27.81 -59.44 -19.74
N ASP A 387 27.46 -58.28 -20.33
CA ASP A 387 26.61 -58.07 -21.50
C ASP A 387 25.08 -57.87 -21.40
N LYS A 388 24.72 -56.60 -21.69
CA LYS A 388 23.62 -56.11 -22.57
C LYS A 388 22.17 -56.00 -22.03
N PRO A 389 21.36 -55.07 -22.61
CA PRO A 389 20.54 -54.12 -21.84
C PRO A 389 19.04 -54.13 -22.27
N PRO A 390 18.25 -53.02 -22.15
CA PRO A 390 17.23 -52.80 -21.12
C PRO A 390 15.79 -52.71 -21.69
N LEU A 391 14.73 -52.71 -20.85
CA LEU A 391 13.44 -52.06 -21.19
C LEU A 391 12.62 -51.73 -19.92
N PRO A 392 11.68 -50.76 -20.00
CA PRO A 392 11.52 -49.71 -18.99
C PRO A 392 10.20 -49.83 -18.22
N ARG A 393 10.20 -49.43 -16.95
CA ARG A 393 8.96 -49.09 -16.24
C ARG A 393 9.04 -47.70 -15.63
N LYS A 394 8.21 -46.82 -16.21
CA LYS A 394 8.05 -45.40 -15.93
C LYS A 394 7.61 -45.19 -14.47
N SER A 395 8.35 -44.38 -13.73
CA SER A 395 7.98 -43.90 -12.41
C SER A 395 7.08 -42.66 -12.54
N PHE A 396 5.85 -42.77 -12.03
CA PHE A 396 4.90 -41.68 -11.86
C PHE A 396 5.11 -41.02 -10.49
N MET A 397 6.14 -40.17 -10.35
CA MET A 397 6.22 -39.20 -9.26
C MET A 397 6.96 -37.95 -9.75
N ASN A 398 6.22 -37.06 -10.40
CA ASN A 398 6.63 -35.68 -10.63
C ASN A 398 5.38 -34.84 -10.89
N SER A 399 4.64 -34.50 -9.83
CA SER A 399 3.75 -33.34 -9.79
C SER A 399 3.03 -33.29 -8.44
N VAL A 400 3.67 -32.76 -7.40
CA VAL A 400 3.07 -31.84 -6.41
C VAL A 400 4.22 -31.19 -5.61
N SER A 401 4.97 -30.28 -6.23
CA SER A 401 5.83 -29.35 -5.47
C SER A 401 6.14 -28.12 -6.33
N LYS A 402 5.11 -27.31 -6.58
CA LYS A 402 5.22 -25.89 -7.00
C LYS A 402 3.95 -25.14 -6.60
N LYS A 403 3.65 -25.07 -5.31
CA LYS A 403 2.69 -24.11 -4.73
C LYS A 403 2.83 -24.06 -3.20
N LEU A 404 3.96 -23.59 -2.68
CA LEU A 404 4.10 -23.17 -1.26
C LEU A 404 5.44 -22.45 -1.05
N GLY A 405 5.69 -21.40 -1.83
CA GLY A 405 6.92 -20.65 -1.74
C GLY A 405 6.85 -19.33 -2.50
N ARG A 406 6.03 -18.39 -2.00
CA ARG A 406 6.16 -16.94 -2.21
C ARG A 406 4.98 -16.19 -1.57
N LEU A 407 5.01 -16.08 -0.26
CA LEU A 407 4.36 -14.98 0.48
C LEU A 407 5.33 -14.58 1.60
N TYR A 408 5.54 -13.26 1.73
CA TYR A 408 6.37 -12.52 2.70
C TYR A 408 7.88 -12.33 2.41
N PRO A 409 8.26 -11.09 2.06
CA PRO A 409 9.48 -10.46 2.56
C PRO A 409 9.13 -9.26 3.47
N PHE A 410 10.07 -8.88 4.34
CA PHE A 410 10.05 -7.77 5.32
C PHE A 410 9.55 -8.10 6.72
N ILE A 411 10.43 -8.76 7.51
CA ILE A 411 10.59 -8.43 8.92
C ILE A 411 11.99 -7.83 9.11
N ARG A 412 11.95 -6.60 9.61
CA ARG A 412 13.02 -5.75 10.13
C ARG A 412 13.61 -6.42 11.37
N ALA A 413 14.93 -6.61 11.41
CA ALA A 413 15.63 -6.97 12.63
C ALA A 413 16.17 -5.68 13.27
N ASP A 414 15.85 -5.44 14.54
CA ASP A 414 16.50 -4.42 15.36
C ASP A 414 17.03 -5.08 16.66
N ARG A 415 18.35 -4.94 16.89
CA ARG A 415 19.10 -4.88 18.18
C ARG A 415 19.12 -6.14 19.10
N VAL A 416 20.15 -6.48 19.91
CA VAL A 416 21.32 -5.77 20.52
C VAL A 416 22.31 -6.78 21.20
N SER A 417 23.62 -6.41 21.28
CA SER A 417 24.75 -6.83 22.20
C SER A 417 25.08 -8.32 22.48
N GLY A 418 26.31 -8.87 22.60
CA GLY A 418 27.77 -8.54 22.74
C GLY A 418 28.48 -9.88 23.17
N PRO A 419 29.76 -10.01 23.62
CA PRO A 419 30.99 -9.17 23.61
C PRO A 419 32.25 -9.91 23.05
N ASP A 420 33.42 -9.27 23.22
CA ASP A 420 34.82 -9.77 23.18
C ASP A 420 35.61 -9.90 21.85
N GLY A 421 36.77 -9.21 21.82
CA GLY A 421 37.80 -9.37 20.79
C GLY A 421 38.83 -8.24 20.73
N LYS A 422 39.82 -8.28 21.63
CA LYS A 422 41.07 -7.49 21.68
C LYS A 422 41.65 -7.08 20.31
N GLY A 423 42.06 -5.82 20.16
CA GLY A 423 42.90 -5.35 19.05
C GLY A 423 43.45 -3.94 19.25
N ARG A 424 44.48 -3.81 20.09
CA ARG A 424 45.21 -2.57 20.40
C ARG A 424 46.31 -2.35 19.35
N THR A 425 46.34 -1.21 18.65
CA THR A 425 47.58 -0.56 18.19
C THR A 425 47.37 0.95 17.99
N ARG A 426 48.44 1.69 18.29
CA ARG A 426 48.54 3.11 18.66
C ARG A 426 48.55 4.11 17.48
N PRO A 427 48.37 5.41 17.74
CA PRO A 427 48.46 6.48 16.74
C PRO A 427 49.91 6.94 16.52
N ALA A 428 50.21 7.48 15.34
CA ALA A 428 51.44 8.22 15.07
C ALA A 428 51.15 9.72 14.95
N LYS A 429 51.91 10.48 15.73
CA LYS A 429 51.91 11.93 15.84
C LYS A 429 53.06 12.48 14.99
N ASP A 430 52.76 13.58 14.31
CA ASP A 430 53.63 14.75 14.05
C ASP A 430 54.91 14.59 13.22
N ARG A 431 54.96 15.34 12.10
CA ARG A 431 56.17 16.03 11.62
C ARG A 431 55.78 17.25 10.79
N ARG A 432 55.94 18.42 11.42
CA ARG A 432 56.09 19.75 10.82
C ARG A 432 57.12 19.74 9.68
N HIS A 433 56.95 20.59 8.67
CA HIS A 433 57.91 21.66 8.33
C HIS A 433 57.28 22.76 7.45
N SER A 434 57.66 23.97 7.82
CA SER A 434 57.36 25.34 7.41
C SER A 434 57.62 25.77 5.95
N ILE A 435 56.85 26.79 5.55
CA ILE A 435 57.18 28.02 4.79
C ILE A 435 57.74 27.89 3.37
N SER A 436 56.95 28.29 2.37
CA SER A 436 57.10 29.56 1.60
C SER A 436 55.80 29.87 0.87
#